data_AF-A0A1Z5K2S5-F1
#
_entry.id   AF-A0A1Z5K2S5-F1
#
_cell.length_a   1.000
_cell.length_b   1.000
_cell.length_c   1.000
_cell.angle_alpha   90.00
_cell.angle_beta   90.00
_cell.angle_gamma   90.00
#
_symmetry.space_group_name_H-M   'P 1'
#
loop_
_entity.id
_entity.type
_entity.pdbx_description
1 polymer ?
#
loop_
_entity_poly.entity_id
_entity_poly.type
_entity_poly.pdbx_seq_one_letter_code
_entity_poly.pdbx_strand_id
1 'polypeptide(L)'
;MVDTVVVVLIMAASWVSPAYLAAAAVDPYECSYGCSLVGPAVEGGDGEIYMNACLATCQGVTFREIDVEWDRHVDCSGSVTEEEMLQFQDEGFRLVAKRRSADIAYGKQQGTFSDKNGVNISDEFNETMLGNSEEAFIGARRFSYSKGLEYATRYNTTELVLSPRTVYTPSQLRPMLRNVIGEDGRTAIANTTVYPYSVVGQMEFGDGKFCSGTVISRNAVLTAAHCVYDLEADDWLQLHRFVPGRFRENDVIKDPFGEWYPTSTTLYQAYLRGTSTKHRFNHDYAVVLLAPRDDGCTFIGDVVGFAGLRKTKIGEKSLNDATINGYPEDMEYGSMWTTGVCHGEAFDCLSLDNYACYYCDTAGGLSGAAILDSENYVIGIHTNWFERYGEPLYNGGTIIDTDWRLQNTIDWSQRGVQLPVCDKQSKALPTKAGFLKGAAP
;
A
#
# COMPACT_ATOMS: atom_id res chain seq x y z
N MET A 1 83.56 -45.08 -24.26
CA MET A 1 83.02 -43.74 -23.95
C MET A 1 81.53 -43.86 -23.72
N VAL A 2 80.98 -42.97 -22.90
CA VAL A 2 79.58 -42.97 -22.45
C VAL A 2 78.69 -42.43 -23.56
N ASP A 3 77.43 -42.86 -23.62
CA ASP A 3 76.28 -41.96 -23.64
C ASP A 3 74.98 -42.70 -23.34
N THR A 4 74.27 -42.20 -22.33
CA THR A 4 73.07 -42.82 -21.74
C THR A 4 71.87 -41.93 -22.02
N VAL A 5 70.90 -42.42 -22.80
CA VAL A 5 69.64 -41.69 -23.01
C VAL A 5 68.60 -42.16 -22.00
N VAL A 6 68.30 -41.30 -21.02
CA VAL A 6 67.21 -41.52 -20.06
C VAL A 6 65.92 -40.91 -20.63
N VAL A 7 64.94 -41.76 -20.94
CA VAL A 7 63.59 -41.32 -21.34
C VAL A 7 62.76 -41.10 -20.07
N VAL A 8 62.36 -39.85 -19.83
CA VAL A 8 61.49 -39.50 -18.68
C VAL A 8 60.02 -39.76 -19.03
N LEU A 9 59.43 -40.78 -18.41
CA LEU A 9 58.00 -41.05 -18.45
C LEU A 9 57.26 -40.10 -17.51
N ILE A 10 56.57 -39.10 -18.06
CA ILE A 10 55.63 -38.27 -17.31
C ILE A 10 54.27 -39.00 -17.28
N MET A 11 53.92 -39.59 -16.13
CA MET A 11 52.57 -40.10 -15.90
C MET A 11 51.62 -38.95 -15.57
N ALA A 12 50.70 -38.65 -16.47
CA ALA A 12 49.60 -37.73 -16.20
C ALA A 12 48.57 -38.40 -15.30
N ALA A 13 48.54 -38.03 -14.02
CA ALA A 13 47.48 -38.44 -13.11
C ALA A 13 46.19 -37.68 -13.46
N SER A 14 45.21 -38.39 -14.02
CA SER A 14 43.88 -37.85 -14.28
C SER A 14 43.14 -37.63 -12.96
N TRP A 15 43.13 -36.39 -12.48
CA TRP A 15 42.28 -35.96 -11.38
C TRP A 15 40.82 -36.01 -11.83
N VAL A 16 40.09 -37.02 -11.38
CA VAL A 16 38.63 -37.02 -11.44
C VAL A 16 38.15 -36.07 -10.35
N SER A 17 37.73 -34.88 -10.74
CA SER A 17 37.03 -33.95 -9.84
C SER A 17 35.82 -34.68 -9.22
N PRO A 18 35.58 -34.59 -7.90
CA PRO A 18 34.32 -35.03 -7.34
C PRO A 18 33.24 -34.15 -7.96
N ALA A 19 32.42 -34.73 -8.83
CA ALA A 19 31.20 -34.08 -9.26
C ALA A 19 30.39 -33.82 -7.99
N TYR A 20 30.03 -32.55 -7.77
CA TYR A 20 29.05 -32.20 -6.75
C TYR A 20 27.77 -32.97 -7.11
N LEU A 21 27.50 -34.04 -6.35
CA LEU A 21 26.13 -34.47 -6.12
C LEU A 21 25.48 -33.33 -5.35
N ALA A 22 24.96 -32.35 -6.09
CA ALA A 22 23.79 -31.65 -5.64
C ALA A 22 22.73 -32.74 -5.42
N ALA A 23 22.57 -33.14 -4.16
CA ALA A 23 21.37 -33.87 -3.80
C ALA A 23 20.23 -32.98 -4.26
N ALA A 24 19.44 -33.47 -5.24
CA ALA A 24 18.15 -32.86 -5.50
C ALA A 24 17.45 -32.83 -4.14
N ALA A 25 17.21 -31.63 -3.62
CA ALA A 25 16.45 -31.49 -2.39
C ALA A 25 15.12 -32.17 -2.70
N VAL A 26 14.90 -33.31 -2.05
CA VAL A 26 13.62 -34.01 -2.16
C VAL A 26 12.63 -33.05 -1.56
N ASP A 27 11.84 -32.41 -2.43
CA ASP A 27 10.75 -31.54 -2.04
C ASP A 27 9.84 -32.35 -1.11
N PRO A 28 9.86 -32.07 0.21
CA PRO A 28 9.17 -32.91 1.18
C PRO A 28 7.67 -32.60 1.23
N TYR A 29 7.21 -31.62 0.45
CA TYR A 29 5.83 -31.14 0.43
C TYR A 29 5.16 -31.25 -0.95
N GLU A 30 5.89 -31.67 -2.00
CA GLU A 30 5.41 -31.81 -3.38
C GLU A 30 4.68 -30.55 -3.90
N CYS A 31 5.36 -29.40 -3.83
CA CYS A 31 4.83 -28.04 -3.98
C CYS A 31 3.92 -27.80 -5.19
N SER A 32 4.11 -28.55 -6.28
CA SER A 32 3.24 -28.56 -7.47
C SER A 32 1.79 -28.97 -7.21
N TYR A 33 1.50 -29.67 -6.10
CA TYR A 33 0.13 -29.97 -5.64
C TYR A 33 -0.43 -28.91 -4.67
N GLY A 34 0.38 -27.92 -4.28
CA GLY A 34 0.03 -26.89 -3.33
C GLY A 34 0.19 -27.30 -1.86
N CYS A 35 0.02 -26.34 -0.97
CA CYS A 35 0.19 -26.51 0.47
C CYS A 35 -1.14 -26.62 1.22
N SER A 36 -1.26 -27.62 2.09
CA SER A 36 -2.27 -27.64 3.15
C SER A 36 -2.08 -26.43 4.07
N LEU A 37 -3.18 -25.81 4.51
CA LEU A 37 -3.14 -24.75 5.52
C LEU A 37 -3.19 -25.28 6.97
N VAL A 38 -3.10 -26.61 7.15
CA VAL A 38 -2.99 -27.22 8.49
C VAL A 38 -1.53 -27.47 8.85
N GLY A 39 -1.03 -26.81 9.90
CA GLY A 39 0.30 -27.06 10.47
C GLY A 39 0.68 -26.05 11.57
N PRO A 40 1.78 -26.30 12.31
CA PRO A 40 2.35 -25.33 13.24
C PRO A 40 3.08 -24.20 12.48
N ALA A 41 3.13 -23.01 13.09
CA ALA A 41 3.86 -21.87 12.58
C ALA A 41 5.37 -22.16 12.39
N VAL A 42 6.00 -21.47 11.44
CA VAL A 42 7.46 -21.45 11.30
C VAL A 42 7.97 -20.02 11.08
N GLU A 43 9.17 -19.73 11.56
CA GLU A 43 9.88 -18.49 11.27
C GLU A 43 10.87 -18.73 10.13
N GLY A 44 10.69 -18.01 9.03
CA GLY A 44 11.57 -18.05 7.87
C GLY A 44 12.90 -17.31 8.10
N GLY A 45 13.94 -17.70 7.36
CA GLY A 45 15.25 -17.06 7.37
C GLY A 45 15.28 -15.65 6.80
N ASP A 46 14.17 -15.20 6.19
CA ASP A 46 13.87 -13.81 5.83
C ASP A 46 13.36 -12.98 7.03
N GLY A 47 13.02 -13.62 8.15
CA GLY A 47 12.46 -12.99 9.34
C GLY A 47 10.94 -12.83 9.30
N GLU A 48 10.23 -13.56 8.42
CA GLU A 48 8.77 -13.62 8.41
C GLU A 48 8.21 -14.86 9.07
N ILE A 49 6.98 -14.75 9.57
CA ILE A 49 6.24 -15.86 10.18
C ILE A 49 5.31 -16.46 9.13
N TYR A 50 5.53 -17.72 8.78
CA TYR A 50 4.76 -18.48 7.81
C TYR A 50 3.78 -19.42 8.51
N MET A 51 2.57 -19.51 7.98
CA MET A 51 1.48 -20.35 8.52
C MET A 51 1.94 -21.76 8.85
N ASN A 52 2.76 -22.35 7.98
CA ASN A 52 3.41 -23.62 8.22
C ASN A 52 4.67 -23.80 7.35
N ALA A 53 5.41 -24.87 7.66
CA ALA A 53 6.62 -25.29 6.97
C ALA A 53 6.46 -25.50 5.45
N CYS A 54 5.26 -25.86 4.96
CA CYS A 54 5.01 -26.04 3.54
C CYS A 54 5.10 -24.69 2.81
N LEU A 55 4.42 -23.65 3.33
CA LEU A 55 4.48 -22.31 2.73
C LEU A 55 5.92 -21.78 2.64
N ALA A 56 6.71 -21.93 3.71
CA ALA A 56 8.12 -21.52 3.69
C ALA A 56 8.93 -22.32 2.65
N THR A 57 8.86 -23.66 2.71
CA THR A 57 9.65 -24.55 1.85
C THR A 57 9.33 -24.38 0.37
N CYS A 58 8.05 -24.33 0.01
CA CYS A 58 7.61 -24.20 -1.38
C CYS A 58 7.89 -22.83 -2.00
N GLN A 59 8.30 -21.86 -1.19
CA GLN A 59 8.77 -20.56 -1.66
C GLN A 59 10.30 -20.45 -1.61
N GLY A 60 11.01 -21.53 -1.26
CA GLY A 60 12.48 -21.56 -1.16
C GLY A 60 13.02 -20.86 0.08
N VAL A 61 12.24 -20.78 1.16
CA VAL A 61 12.63 -20.16 2.44
C VAL A 61 12.99 -21.23 3.44
N THR A 62 14.24 -21.21 3.93
CA THR A 62 14.66 -22.01 5.09
C THR A 62 13.96 -21.50 6.34
N PHE A 63 13.60 -22.38 7.27
CA PHE A 63 12.82 -21.99 8.45
C PHE A 63 13.32 -22.66 9.74
N ARG A 64 12.84 -22.15 10.89
CA ARG A 64 12.85 -22.83 12.18
C ARG A 64 11.43 -23.01 12.71
N GLU A 65 11.19 -24.12 13.39
CA GLU A 65 9.95 -24.31 14.15
C GLU A 65 9.86 -23.31 15.30
N ILE A 66 8.67 -22.81 15.56
CA ILE A 66 8.36 -21.86 16.64
C ILE A 66 7.04 -22.27 17.31
N ASP A 67 6.91 -21.94 18.59
CA ASP A 67 5.66 -22.11 19.34
C ASP A 67 5.01 -20.73 19.53
N VAL A 68 4.21 -20.33 18.55
CA VAL A 68 3.42 -19.08 18.58
C VAL A 68 1.96 -19.39 18.34
N GLU A 69 1.09 -18.75 19.12
CA GLU A 69 -0.36 -18.83 18.92
C GLU A 69 -0.71 -18.06 17.64
N TRP A 70 -1.26 -18.76 16.64
CA TRP A 70 -1.69 -18.14 15.39
C TRP A 70 -2.86 -17.19 15.62
N ASP A 71 -2.84 -16.05 14.92
CA ASP A 71 -3.93 -15.08 14.93
C ASP A 71 -5.27 -15.77 14.67
N ARG A 72 -6.21 -15.51 15.58
CA ARG A 72 -7.57 -16.06 15.57
C ARG A 72 -8.31 -15.84 14.26
N HIS A 73 -7.96 -14.88 13.40
CA HIS A 73 -8.63 -14.57 12.13
C HIS A 73 -8.07 -15.36 10.92
N VAL A 74 -7.06 -16.20 11.12
CA VAL A 74 -6.47 -17.02 10.07
C VAL A 74 -7.37 -18.21 9.70
N ASP A 75 -7.37 -18.56 8.41
CA ASP A 75 -8.11 -19.69 7.84
C ASP A 75 -7.21 -20.91 7.69
N CYS A 76 -7.24 -21.81 8.68
CA CYS A 76 -6.52 -23.08 8.65
C CYS A 76 -7.21 -24.17 7.80
N SER A 77 -8.21 -23.82 6.98
CA SER A 77 -8.97 -24.79 6.18
C SER A 77 -8.59 -24.78 4.69
N GLY A 78 -8.53 -25.98 4.11
CA GLY A 78 -8.21 -26.18 2.71
C GLY A 78 -6.71 -26.11 2.40
N SER A 79 -6.41 -25.73 1.16
CA SER A 79 -5.06 -25.62 0.62
C SER A 79 -4.91 -24.38 -0.27
N VAL A 80 -3.66 -24.02 -0.57
CA VAL A 80 -3.27 -22.99 -1.54
C VAL A 80 -2.44 -23.61 -2.66
N THR A 81 -2.60 -23.13 -3.88
CA THR A 81 -1.86 -23.64 -5.05
C THR A 81 -0.44 -23.10 -5.13
N GLU A 82 0.40 -23.73 -5.96
CA GLU A 82 1.73 -23.19 -6.30
C GLU A 82 1.62 -21.79 -6.94
N GLU A 83 0.67 -21.60 -7.86
CA GLU A 83 0.38 -20.29 -8.48
C GLU A 83 0.03 -19.22 -7.43
N GLU A 84 -0.70 -19.59 -6.37
CA GLU A 84 -1.03 -18.68 -5.27
C GLU A 84 0.18 -18.35 -4.39
N MET A 85 1.03 -19.33 -4.10
CA MET A 85 2.29 -19.10 -3.37
C MET A 85 3.23 -18.19 -4.15
N LEU A 86 3.30 -18.36 -5.47
CA LEU A 86 4.25 -17.64 -6.33
C LEU A 86 3.68 -16.35 -6.96
N GLN A 87 2.40 -16.04 -6.75
CA GLN A 87 1.66 -14.94 -7.43
C GLN A 87 2.40 -13.59 -7.44
N PHE A 88 3.13 -13.27 -6.36
CA PHE A 88 3.87 -12.01 -6.22
C PHE A 88 5.38 -12.22 -5.98
N GLN A 89 5.91 -13.40 -6.33
CA GLN A 89 7.33 -13.73 -6.12
C GLN A 89 8.27 -12.79 -6.89
N ASP A 90 7.90 -12.41 -8.12
CA ASP A 90 8.66 -11.47 -8.95
C ASP A 90 8.71 -10.04 -8.36
N GLU A 91 7.75 -9.69 -7.51
CA GLU A 91 7.73 -8.44 -6.73
C GLU A 91 8.43 -8.58 -5.36
N GLY A 92 9.06 -9.74 -5.09
CA GLY A 92 9.75 -10.04 -3.83
C GLY A 92 8.83 -10.41 -2.66
N PHE A 93 7.53 -10.60 -2.90
CA PHE A 93 6.55 -10.99 -1.89
C PHE A 93 6.41 -12.52 -1.78
N ARG A 94 6.08 -12.97 -0.57
CA ARG A 94 5.92 -14.38 -0.22
C ARG A 94 4.63 -14.60 0.56
N LEU A 95 3.84 -15.61 0.20
CA LEU A 95 2.60 -15.96 0.88
C LEU A 95 2.90 -16.44 2.31
N VAL A 96 2.39 -15.72 3.31
CA VAL A 96 2.60 -16.04 4.72
C VAL A 96 1.37 -16.63 5.39
N ALA A 97 0.16 -16.22 5.00
CA ALA A 97 -1.08 -16.68 5.63
C ALA A 97 -2.31 -16.54 4.71
N LYS A 98 -3.44 -17.11 5.14
CA LYS A 98 -4.77 -16.86 4.59
C LYS A 98 -5.70 -16.35 5.71
N ARG A 99 -6.41 -15.26 5.47
CA ARG A 99 -7.40 -14.65 6.37
C ARG A 99 -8.80 -15.18 6.07
N ARG A 100 -9.65 -15.31 7.10
CA ARG A 100 -11.07 -15.66 6.92
C ARG A 100 -11.84 -14.46 6.36
N SER A 101 -12.27 -14.55 5.10
CA SER A 101 -12.93 -13.44 4.38
C SER A 101 -14.16 -12.84 5.08
N ALA A 102 -14.83 -13.59 5.96
CA ALA A 102 -16.01 -13.15 6.70
C ALA A 102 -15.70 -12.29 7.93
N ASP A 103 -14.47 -12.35 8.45
CA ASP A 103 -14.06 -11.60 9.66
C ASP A 103 -13.36 -10.27 9.31
N ILE A 104 -12.89 -10.13 8.06
CA ILE A 104 -12.20 -8.96 7.56
C ILE A 104 -13.04 -7.72 7.80
N ALA A 105 -12.45 -6.73 8.47
CA ALA A 105 -13.18 -5.67 9.11
C ALA A 105 -13.99 -4.83 8.11
N TYR A 106 -15.31 -4.90 8.25
CA TYR A 106 -16.25 -3.83 7.90
C TYR A 106 -16.10 -2.78 9.00
N GLY A 107 -14.99 -2.04 8.93
CA GLY A 107 -14.36 -1.49 10.13
C GLY A 107 -15.19 -0.47 10.89
N LYS A 108 -14.64 -0.01 12.01
CA LYS A 108 -15.17 1.20 12.67
C LYS A 108 -14.31 2.38 12.28
N GLN A 109 -14.91 3.56 12.17
CA GLN A 109 -14.11 4.76 11.93
C GLN A 109 -13.54 5.17 13.29
N GLN A 110 -12.38 4.60 13.65
CA GLN A 110 -11.51 5.15 14.69
C GLN A 110 -10.58 6.19 14.06
N GLY A 111 -11.18 7.13 13.30
CA GLY A 111 -10.57 8.38 12.84
C GLY A 111 -10.34 9.37 14.00
N THR A 112 -9.91 8.84 15.16
CA THR A 112 -9.46 9.62 16.29
C THR A 112 -8.25 8.97 16.97
N PHE A 113 -7.06 9.34 16.50
CA PHE A 113 -5.97 9.65 17.44
C PHE A 113 -6.27 10.98 18.17
N SER A 114 -7.47 11.08 18.76
CA SER A 114 -7.78 12.11 19.74
C SER A 114 -7.37 11.57 21.09
N ASP A 115 -6.66 12.38 21.86
CA ASP A 115 -6.25 12.21 23.26
C ASP A 115 -7.45 12.20 24.25
N LYS A 116 -8.54 11.50 23.90
CA LYS A 116 -9.77 11.37 24.71
C LYS A 116 -9.50 10.90 26.14
N ASN A 117 -8.41 10.17 26.34
CA ASN A 117 -7.70 10.16 27.61
C ASN A 117 -6.36 10.85 27.35
N GLY A 118 -6.00 11.82 28.19
CA GLY A 118 -4.73 12.53 28.12
C GLY A 118 -3.56 11.62 28.49
N VAL A 119 -3.26 10.66 27.62
CA VAL A 119 -1.99 9.95 27.58
C VAL A 119 -0.97 11.01 27.23
N ASN A 120 -0.31 11.46 28.28
CA ASN A 120 0.81 12.37 28.22
C ASN A 120 1.82 11.76 27.24
N ILE A 121 2.13 12.44 26.14
CA ILE A 121 3.17 11.95 25.22
C ILE A 121 4.55 11.97 25.94
N SER A 122 4.65 12.61 27.11
CA SER A 122 5.79 12.46 28.03
C SER A 122 5.86 11.15 28.81
N ASP A 123 4.80 10.33 28.85
CA ASP A 123 4.78 9.11 29.68
C ASP A 123 5.31 7.88 28.90
N GLU A 124 5.43 7.96 27.56
CA GLU A 124 6.24 7.05 26.74
C GLU A 124 7.77 7.28 26.90
N PHE A 125 8.23 8.34 27.60
CA PHE A 125 9.66 8.63 27.79
C PHE A 125 10.39 7.71 28.80
N ASN A 126 9.73 6.64 29.26
CA ASN A 126 10.30 5.69 30.23
C ASN A 126 10.65 4.32 29.63
N GLU A 127 10.64 4.16 28.31
CA GLU A 127 11.25 3.01 27.62
C GLU A 127 12.79 3.08 27.71
N THR A 128 13.28 2.74 28.90
CA THR A 128 14.69 2.55 29.16
C THR A 128 15.05 1.11 28.79
N MET A 129 15.88 0.94 27.76
CA MET A 129 16.69 -0.28 27.52
C MET A 129 15.98 -1.54 26.98
N LEU A 130 15.43 -1.44 25.77
CA LEU A 130 15.56 -2.52 24.76
C LEU A 130 16.23 -1.94 23.51
N GLY A 131 17.19 -2.67 22.95
CA GLY A 131 18.27 -2.09 22.14
C GLY A 131 17.93 -1.86 20.66
N ASN A 132 18.54 -0.80 20.10
CA ASN A 132 18.62 -0.44 18.67
C ASN A 132 18.61 -1.65 17.71
N SER A 133 17.43 -2.07 17.26
CA SER A 133 17.28 -3.17 16.30
C SER A 133 15.98 -3.13 15.49
N GLU A 134 14.93 -2.44 15.94
CA GLU A 134 13.69 -2.28 15.16
C GLU A 134 13.81 -1.27 14.01
N GLU A 135 14.81 -0.38 14.03
CA GLU A 135 15.15 0.51 12.90
C GLU A 135 15.63 -0.28 11.64
N ALA A 136 15.89 -1.58 11.76
CA ALA A 136 16.39 -2.47 10.70
C ALA A 136 15.31 -3.33 9.99
N PHE A 137 14.05 -2.88 10.01
CA PHE A 137 12.92 -3.59 9.40
C PHE A 137 12.08 -2.66 8.50
N ILE A 138 12.58 -2.32 7.31
CA ILE A 138 11.67 -1.93 6.22
C ILE A 138 11.14 -3.21 5.59
N GLY A 139 9.83 -3.34 5.48
CA GLY A 139 9.14 -4.47 4.87
C GLY A 139 7.73 -4.07 4.48
N ALA A 140 7.05 -4.89 3.71
CA ALA A 140 5.67 -4.65 3.31
C ALA A 140 4.77 -5.86 3.61
N ARG A 141 3.48 -5.57 3.79
CA ARG A 141 2.40 -6.56 3.73
C ARG A 141 1.54 -6.29 2.51
N ARG A 142 1.10 -7.34 1.84
CA ARG A 142 0.11 -7.29 0.77
C ARG A 142 -1.03 -8.24 1.03
N PHE A 143 -2.25 -7.80 0.80
CA PHE A 143 -3.45 -8.62 0.95
C PHE A 143 -4.22 -8.73 -0.36
N SER A 144 -4.65 -9.94 -0.72
CA SER A 144 -5.42 -10.26 -1.92
C SER A 144 -6.91 -10.41 -1.58
N TYR A 145 -7.72 -9.45 -2.04
CA TYR A 145 -9.14 -9.32 -1.67
C TYR A 145 -9.98 -10.55 -2.05
N SER A 146 -9.81 -11.06 -3.26
CA SER A 146 -10.64 -12.15 -3.80
C SER A 146 -10.34 -13.52 -3.19
N LYS A 147 -9.12 -13.72 -2.64
CA LYS A 147 -8.66 -15.01 -2.13
C LYS A 147 -8.42 -15.04 -0.61
N GLY A 148 -8.40 -13.88 0.05
CA GLY A 148 -8.06 -13.76 1.47
C GLY A 148 -6.58 -14.00 1.77
N LEU A 149 -5.69 -13.91 0.78
CA LEU A 149 -4.28 -14.29 0.93
C LEU A 149 -3.41 -13.11 1.39
N GLU A 150 -2.59 -13.33 2.42
CA GLU A 150 -1.65 -12.35 2.97
C GLU A 150 -0.21 -12.72 2.61
N TYR A 151 0.50 -11.78 2.00
CA TYR A 151 1.89 -11.89 1.58
C TYR A 151 2.76 -10.89 2.34
N ALA A 152 4.02 -11.24 2.57
CA ALA A 152 5.01 -10.39 3.22
C ALA A 152 6.29 -10.27 2.38
N THR A 153 7.04 -9.21 2.60
CA THR A 153 8.41 -9.04 2.12
C THR A 153 9.22 -8.19 3.09
N ARG A 154 10.54 -8.39 3.11
CA ARG A 154 11.48 -7.66 3.96
C ARG A 154 12.68 -7.17 3.16
N TYR A 155 13.02 -5.90 3.37
CA TYR A 155 14.19 -5.22 2.80
C TYR A 155 15.28 -5.06 3.88
N ASN A 156 16.55 -4.94 3.45
CA ASN A 156 17.70 -4.82 4.35
C ASN A 156 18.19 -3.36 4.40
N THR A 157 18.36 -2.78 5.59
CA THR A 157 18.49 -1.32 5.76
C THR A 157 19.52 -0.94 6.81
N THR A 158 20.71 -0.49 6.37
CA THR A 158 21.88 -0.28 7.24
C THR A 158 22.35 1.18 7.36
N GLU A 159 21.57 2.16 6.90
CA GLU A 159 21.87 3.59 7.06
C GLU A 159 20.60 4.40 7.37
N LEU A 160 20.60 5.12 8.51
CA LEU A 160 19.97 6.42 8.84
C LEU A 160 19.76 6.53 10.38
N VAL A 161 20.25 7.61 11.02
CA VAL A 161 20.21 7.81 12.49
C VAL A 161 20.22 9.31 12.87
N LEU A 162 19.67 9.67 14.06
CA LEU A 162 19.82 10.92 14.87
C LEU A 162 18.84 12.09 14.51
N SER A 163 18.32 12.94 15.43
CA SER A 163 18.46 13.16 16.90
C SER A 163 17.35 14.10 17.49
N PRO A 164 17.23 14.34 18.82
CA PRO A 164 16.05 15.02 19.44
C PRO A 164 16.30 16.39 20.14
N ARG A 165 15.25 17.24 20.35
CA ARG A 165 15.24 18.28 21.43
C ARG A 165 13.91 19.02 21.80
N THR A 166 13.61 19.05 23.12
CA THR A 166 12.93 20.09 23.96
C THR A 166 11.44 20.47 23.80
N VAL A 167 10.80 20.84 24.94
CA VAL A 167 9.34 20.97 25.19
C VAL A 167 8.97 22.33 25.82
N TYR A 168 7.76 22.85 25.56
CA TYR A 168 7.07 23.90 26.36
C TYR A 168 5.54 23.64 26.42
N THR A 169 4.87 24.08 27.50
CA THR A 169 3.51 23.67 27.89
C THR A 169 2.40 24.75 27.81
N PRO A 170 1.09 24.39 27.84
CA PRO A 170 0.00 25.26 27.37
C PRO A 170 -1.25 25.38 28.30
N SER A 171 -2.24 26.20 27.87
CA SER A 171 -3.62 26.33 28.40
C SER A 171 -4.44 27.13 27.37
N GLN A 172 -5.76 26.98 27.13
CA GLN A 172 -6.85 26.15 27.69
C GLN A 172 -7.90 25.85 26.57
N LEU A 173 -8.98 25.09 26.84
CA LEU A 173 -9.88 24.52 25.82
C LEU A 173 -11.13 25.32 25.42
N ARG A 174 -11.57 25.15 24.16
CA ARG A 174 -12.97 25.05 23.69
C ARG A 174 -13.07 24.12 22.44
N PRO A 175 -14.26 23.57 22.10
CA PRO A 175 -14.40 22.62 20.99
C PRO A 175 -15.07 23.22 19.75
N MET A 176 -14.51 22.99 18.55
CA MET A 176 -15.12 23.33 17.25
C MET A 176 -14.94 22.22 16.20
N LEU A 177 -15.46 22.51 14.98
CA LEU A 177 -15.38 21.71 13.75
C LEU A 177 -14.02 21.01 13.61
N ARG A 178 -14.04 19.69 13.51
CA ARG A 178 -12.79 18.93 13.39
C ARG A 178 -12.16 19.12 12.02
N ASN A 179 -10.94 19.65 12.04
CA ASN A 179 -9.92 19.64 10.97
C ASN A 179 -9.96 20.81 9.97
N VAL A 180 -10.90 21.76 10.14
CA VAL A 180 -10.91 23.06 9.44
C VAL A 180 -10.23 24.11 10.32
N ILE A 181 -9.24 24.82 9.78
CA ILE A 181 -8.31 25.68 10.52
C ILE A 181 -8.69 27.15 10.29
N GLY A 182 -9.72 27.60 11.00
CA GLY A 182 -10.22 28.97 10.92
C GLY A 182 -11.47 29.09 10.04
N GLU A 183 -11.42 29.93 9.01
CA GLU A 183 -12.47 29.99 7.98
C GLU A 183 -12.22 28.90 6.93
N ASP A 184 -13.26 28.14 6.57
CA ASP A 184 -13.14 27.04 5.60
C ASP A 184 -12.80 27.55 4.20
N GLY A 185 -11.55 27.33 3.77
CA GLY A 185 -11.04 27.69 2.45
C GLY A 185 -11.37 26.66 1.36
N ARG A 186 -11.98 25.51 1.70
CA ARG A 186 -12.26 24.44 0.73
C ARG A 186 -13.30 24.89 -0.30
N THR A 187 -13.14 24.42 -1.54
CA THR A 187 -14.13 24.65 -2.60
C THR A 187 -14.46 23.38 -3.37
N ALA A 188 -15.73 23.24 -3.78
CA ALA A 188 -16.18 22.11 -4.58
C ALA A 188 -15.58 22.16 -5.99
N ILE A 189 -15.08 21.03 -6.49
CA ILE A 189 -14.54 20.91 -7.84
C ILE A 189 -15.70 20.79 -8.84
N ALA A 190 -15.92 21.86 -9.60
CA ALA A 190 -17.01 21.96 -10.57
C ALA A 190 -16.87 21.02 -11.80
N ASN A 191 -15.66 20.55 -12.11
CA ASN A 191 -15.44 19.58 -13.19
C ASN A 191 -14.36 18.57 -12.79
N THR A 192 -14.81 17.40 -12.33
CA THR A 192 -13.96 16.29 -11.91
C THR A 192 -13.51 15.39 -13.08
N THR A 193 -13.99 15.64 -14.30
CA THR A 193 -13.68 14.82 -15.49
C THR A 193 -12.38 15.21 -16.21
N VAL A 194 -11.67 16.22 -15.70
CA VAL A 194 -10.41 16.73 -16.26
C VAL A 194 -9.25 16.50 -15.29
N TYR A 195 -8.04 16.29 -15.82
CA TYR A 195 -6.83 16.20 -15.01
C TYR A 195 -6.55 17.55 -14.30
N PRO A 196 -6.13 17.58 -13.03
CA PRO A 196 -5.74 16.45 -12.16
C PRO A 196 -6.91 15.73 -11.47
N TYR A 197 -8.12 16.27 -11.52
CA TYR A 197 -9.27 15.74 -10.75
C TYR A 197 -9.74 14.37 -11.24
N SER A 198 -9.58 14.06 -12.53
CA SER A 198 -9.96 12.75 -13.11
C SER A 198 -9.29 11.57 -12.43
N VAL A 199 -8.07 11.74 -11.90
CA VAL A 199 -7.31 10.68 -11.22
C VAL A 199 -7.63 10.58 -9.73
N VAL A 200 -8.47 11.45 -9.17
CA VAL A 200 -8.87 11.46 -7.76
C VAL A 200 -10.21 10.75 -7.60
N GLY A 201 -10.30 9.77 -6.70
CA GLY A 201 -11.51 8.96 -6.51
C GLY A 201 -11.89 8.70 -5.07
N GLN A 202 -13.18 8.42 -4.88
CA GLN A 202 -13.74 8.02 -3.59
C GLN A 202 -13.53 6.51 -3.44
N MET A 203 -12.91 6.10 -2.32
CA MET A 203 -12.75 4.71 -1.91
C MET A 203 -13.89 4.36 -0.98
N GLU A 204 -14.76 3.43 -1.36
CA GLU A 204 -15.92 3.03 -0.55
C GLU A 204 -15.72 1.64 0.07
N PHE A 205 -16.13 1.49 1.32
CA PHE A 205 -16.03 0.25 2.09
C PHE A 205 -17.41 -0.35 2.35
N GLY A 206 -17.46 -1.65 2.64
CA GLY A 206 -18.74 -2.38 2.78
C GLY A 206 -19.64 -1.93 3.95
N ASP A 207 -19.11 -1.12 4.87
CA ASP A 207 -19.78 -0.50 6.02
C ASP A 207 -20.41 0.88 5.70
N GLY A 208 -20.17 1.43 4.50
CA GLY A 208 -20.61 2.77 4.09
C GLY A 208 -19.61 3.89 4.42
N LYS A 209 -18.45 3.60 5.00
CA LYS A 209 -17.34 4.55 5.09
C LYS A 209 -16.77 4.89 3.72
N PHE A 210 -15.99 5.97 3.68
CA PHE A 210 -15.10 6.22 2.58
C PHE A 210 -13.77 6.87 2.98
N CYS A 211 -12.80 6.72 2.08
CA CYS A 211 -11.57 7.48 2.02
C CYS A 211 -11.45 8.12 0.63
N SER A 212 -10.36 8.85 0.41
CA SER A 212 -9.92 9.33 -0.89
C SER A 212 -8.72 8.51 -1.38
N GLY A 213 -8.47 8.54 -2.68
CA GLY A 213 -7.27 7.96 -3.28
C GLY A 213 -6.97 8.57 -4.64
N THR A 214 -5.73 8.41 -5.11
CA THR A 214 -5.26 8.97 -6.39
C THR A 214 -4.66 7.89 -7.29
N VAL A 215 -5.07 7.81 -8.55
CA VAL A 215 -4.51 6.87 -9.53
C VAL A 215 -3.07 7.27 -9.87
N ILE A 216 -2.10 6.37 -9.62
CA ILE A 216 -0.65 6.62 -9.75
C ILE A 216 0.06 5.71 -10.77
N SER A 217 -0.65 4.71 -11.31
CA SER A 217 -0.15 3.89 -12.42
C SER A 217 -1.32 3.50 -13.34
N ARG A 218 -1.05 2.63 -14.33
CA ARG A 218 -2.07 2.09 -15.21
C ARG A 218 -3.18 1.34 -14.45
N ASN A 219 -2.86 0.68 -13.33
CA ASN A 219 -3.79 -0.15 -12.55
C ASN A 219 -3.83 0.14 -11.03
N ALA A 220 -3.11 1.14 -10.52
CA ALA A 220 -2.96 1.35 -9.08
C ALA A 220 -3.43 2.70 -8.56
N VAL A 221 -3.94 2.70 -7.33
CA VAL A 221 -4.36 3.85 -6.53
C VAL A 221 -3.47 3.97 -5.29
N LEU A 222 -3.10 5.20 -4.96
CA LEU A 222 -2.40 5.56 -3.74
C LEU A 222 -3.39 6.06 -2.67
N THR A 223 -3.21 5.65 -1.42
CA THR A 223 -4.07 6.03 -0.28
C THR A 223 -3.34 5.84 1.07
N ALA A 224 -4.00 6.18 2.19
CA ALA A 224 -3.45 5.98 3.54
C ALA A 224 -3.53 4.50 3.95
N ALA A 225 -2.66 4.05 4.85
CA ALA A 225 -2.69 2.67 5.35
C ALA A 225 -3.91 2.42 6.26
N HIS A 226 -4.30 3.41 7.07
CA HIS A 226 -5.51 3.32 7.91
C HIS A 226 -6.81 3.25 7.10
N CYS A 227 -6.78 3.59 5.81
CA CYS A 227 -7.92 3.38 4.91
C CYS A 227 -8.04 1.92 4.48
N VAL A 228 -6.98 1.11 4.56
CA VAL A 228 -6.99 -0.30 4.11
C VAL A 228 -6.72 -1.31 5.23
N TYR A 229 -6.44 -0.84 6.45
CA TYR A 229 -6.18 -1.66 7.63
C TYR A 229 -6.71 -1.02 8.90
N ASP A 230 -7.32 -1.81 9.78
CA ASP A 230 -7.85 -1.39 11.08
C ASP A 230 -6.95 -1.93 12.19
N LEU A 231 -6.13 -1.04 12.77
CA LEU A 231 -5.18 -1.38 13.83
C LEU A 231 -5.84 -1.75 15.18
N GLU A 232 -7.13 -1.47 15.39
CA GLU A 232 -7.86 -1.93 16.59
C GLU A 232 -8.40 -3.35 16.39
N ALA A 233 -8.85 -3.66 15.17
CA ALA A 233 -9.28 -5.01 14.80
C ALA A 233 -8.10 -5.98 14.53
N ASP A 234 -6.92 -5.43 14.23
CA ASP A 234 -5.73 -6.14 13.70
C ASP A 234 -6.04 -6.88 12.39
N ASP A 235 -6.83 -6.24 11.50
CA ASP A 235 -7.26 -6.84 10.25
C ASP A 235 -7.39 -5.81 9.11
N TRP A 236 -7.42 -6.33 7.88
CA TRP A 236 -7.61 -5.54 6.67
C TRP A 236 -9.03 -4.97 6.59
N LEU A 237 -9.19 -3.88 5.84
CA LEU A 237 -10.49 -3.28 5.55
C LEU A 237 -10.99 -3.73 4.17
N GLN A 238 -12.25 -4.18 4.10
CA GLN A 238 -12.92 -4.54 2.85
C GLN A 238 -13.25 -3.30 2.00
N LEU A 239 -12.29 -2.86 1.19
CA LEU A 239 -12.51 -1.90 0.11
C LEU A 239 -13.45 -2.52 -0.92
N HIS A 240 -14.66 -1.99 -1.01
CA HIS A 240 -15.69 -2.48 -1.92
C HIS A 240 -15.44 -1.97 -3.34
N ARG A 241 -15.14 -0.67 -3.50
CA ARG A 241 -14.89 -0.07 -4.83
C ARG A 241 -14.09 1.24 -4.73
N PHE A 242 -13.44 1.59 -5.83
CA PHE A 242 -12.88 2.90 -6.10
C PHE A 242 -13.64 3.59 -7.24
N VAL A 243 -14.00 4.86 -7.06
CA VAL A 243 -14.80 5.62 -8.02
C VAL A 243 -14.08 6.93 -8.38
N PRO A 244 -13.26 6.94 -9.47
CA PRO A 244 -12.52 8.11 -9.91
C PRO A 244 -13.45 9.17 -10.51
N GLY A 245 -13.11 10.45 -10.28
CA GLY A 245 -13.80 11.60 -10.84
C GLY A 245 -15.28 11.71 -10.47
N ARG A 246 -15.75 11.04 -9.41
CA ARG A 246 -17.13 11.18 -8.93
C ARG A 246 -17.42 12.64 -8.59
N PHE A 247 -18.63 13.09 -8.92
CA PHE A 247 -19.13 14.40 -8.52
C PHE A 247 -20.61 14.35 -8.19
N ARG A 248 -21.10 15.44 -7.60
CA ARG A 248 -22.49 15.66 -7.26
C ARG A 248 -22.99 16.91 -7.96
N GLU A 249 -24.10 16.79 -8.67
CA GLU A 249 -24.73 17.90 -9.39
C GLU A 249 -26.24 17.82 -9.16
N ASN A 250 -26.86 18.91 -8.67
CA ASN A 250 -28.29 18.99 -8.36
C ASN A 250 -28.78 17.80 -7.53
N ASP A 251 -28.11 17.51 -6.41
CA ASP A 251 -28.33 16.36 -5.52
C ASP A 251 -28.13 14.95 -6.11
N VAL A 252 -27.71 14.85 -7.38
CA VAL A 252 -27.48 13.57 -8.06
C VAL A 252 -25.98 13.27 -8.14
N ILE A 253 -25.58 12.13 -7.59
CA ILE A 253 -24.22 11.59 -7.70
C ILE A 253 -23.99 11.08 -9.15
N LYS A 254 -22.81 11.37 -9.69
CA LYS A 254 -22.38 11.02 -11.04
C LYS A 254 -21.02 10.35 -10.99
N ASP A 255 -20.92 9.17 -11.60
CA ASP A 255 -19.72 8.34 -11.63
C ASP A 255 -19.21 8.27 -13.08
N PRO A 256 -18.61 9.35 -13.62
CA PRO A 256 -18.37 9.52 -15.06
C PRO A 256 -17.42 8.47 -15.66
N PHE A 257 -16.58 7.87 -14.83
CA PHE A 257 -15.59 6.85 -15.21
C PHE A 257 -15.93 5.45 -14.66
N GLY A 258 -17.12 5.31 -14.03
CA GLY A 258 -17.62 4.08 -13.41
C GLY A 258 -16.84 3.62 -12.18
N GLU A 259 -17.30 2.52 -11.59
CA GLU A 259 -16.66 1.86 -10.46
C GLU A 259 -15.47 0.99 -10.92
N TRP A 260 -14.49 0.78 -10.03
CA TRP A 260 -13.35 -0.12 -10.21
C TRP A 260 -13.12 -0.92 -8.93
N TYR A 261 -12.83 -2.21 -9.07
CA TYR A 261 -12.77 -3.14 -7.93
C TYR A 261 -11.32 -3.51 -7.59
N PRO A 262 -10.95 -3.59 -6.30
CA PRO A 262 -9.59 -3.90 -5.90
C PRO A 262 -9.25 -5.38 -6.04
N THR A 263 -8.01 -5.66 -6.42
CA THR A 263 -7.44 -7.01 -6.46
C THR A 263 -6.54 -7.26 -5.26
N SER A 264 -5.70 -6.28 -4.90
CA SER A 264 -4.87 -6.34 -3.71
C SER A 264 -4.57 -4.96 -3.13
N THR A 265 -4.18 -4.91 -1.86
CA THR A 265 -3.66 -3.71 -1.19
C THR A 265 -2.29 -3.99 -0.58
N THR A 266 -1.40 -3.01 -0.54
CA THR A 266 -0.01 -3.12 -0.04
C THR A 266 0.31 -1.96 0.89
N LEU A 267 0.87 -2.23 2.07
CA LEU A 267 1.29 -1.22 3.04
C LEU A 267 2.62 -1.61 3.73
N TYR A 268 3.21 -0.66 4.45
CA TYR A 268 4.45 -0.90 5.22
C TYR A 268 4.22 -1.75 6.47
N GLN A 269 5.08 -2.75 6.71
CA GLN A 269 5.05 -3.52 7.97
C GLN A 269 5.26 -2.65 9.20
N ALA A 270 6.06 -1.58 9.09
CA ALA A 270 6.30 -0.62 10.16
C ALA A 270 5.04 0.18 10.55
N TYR A 271 4.00 0.21 9.71
CA TYR A 271 2.67 0.71 10.09
C TYR A 271 1.98 -0.23 11.09
N LEU A 272 2.04 -1.54 10.83
CA LEU A 272 1.41 -2.58 11.65
C LEU A 272 2.17 -2.81 12.96
N ARG A 273 3.50 -3.01 12.86
CA ARG A 273 4.39 -3.35 13.97
C ARG A 273 4.88 -2.12 14.74
N GLY A 274 4.46 -0.90 14.37
CA GLY A 274 4.91 0.33 14.99
C GLY A 274 4.59 0.38 16.48
N THR A 275 5.62 0.36 17.32
CA THR A 275 5.54 0.35 18.79
C THR A 275 5.06 1.69 19.36
N SER A 276 5.37 2.81 18.70
CA SER A 276 4.84 4.14 19.03
C SER A 276 3.91 4.69 17.95
N THR A 277 2.99 5.56 18.37
CA THR A 277 2.09 6.33 17.48
C THR A 277 2.88 7.09 16.40
N LYS A 278 4.06 7.61 16.76
CA LYS A 278 4.97 8.33 15.87
C LYS A 278 5.49 7.46 14.71
N HIS A 279 5.83 6.19 14.96
CA HIS A 279 6.24 5.28 13.88
C HIS A 279 5.09 4.98 12.92
N ARG A 280 3.84 4.90 13.41
CA ARG A 280 2.68 4.61 12.57
C ARG A 280 2.39 5.74 11.58
N PHE A 281 2.43 7.00 12.03
CA PHE A 281 2.26 8.17 11.14
C PHE A 281 3.29 8.21 10.00
N ASN A 282 4.53 7.77 10.23
CA ASN A 282 5.57 7.68 9.21
C ASN A 282 5.29 6.69 8.06
N HIS A 283 4.34 5.78 8.29
CA HIS A 283 4.08 4.62 7.45
C HIS A 283 2.60 4.48 7.08
N ASP A 284 1.79 5.52 7.33
CA ASP A 284 0.36 5.58 6.98
C ASP A 284 0.18 5.78 5.46
N TYR A 285 0.62 4.78 4.70
CA TYR A 285 0.88 4.84 3.26
C TYR A 285 0.61 3.47 2.64
N ALA A 286 -0.29 3.41 1.66
CA ALA A 286 -0.69 2.18 0.99
C ALA A 286 -0.94 2.35 -0.51
N VAL A 287 -0.72 1.27 -1.26
CA VAL A 287 -1.01 1.17 -2.70
C VAL A 287 -2.01 0.04 -2.93
N VAL A 288 -3.11 0.36 -3.61
CA VAL A 288 -4.17 -0.57 -3.99
C VAL A 288 -4.08 -0.84 -5.48
N LEU A 289 -4.00 -2.12 -5.86
CA LEU A 289 -4.15 -2.56 -7.25
C LEU A 289 -5.63 -2.79 -7.57
N LEU A 290 -6.05 -2.38 -8.76
CA LEU A 290 -7.41 -2.50 -9.27
C LEU A 290 -7.47 -3.46 -10.46
N ALA A 291 -8.59 -4.16 -10.59
CA ALA A 291 -8.86 -5.03 -11.74
C ALA A 291 -9.02 -4.21 -13.03
N PRO A 292 -8.68 -4.78 -14.20
CA PRO A 292 -9.16 -4.23 -15.48
C PRO A 292 -10.70 -4.35 -15.57
N ARG A 293 -11.26 -3.76 -16.63
CA ARG A 293 -12.64 -4.06 -17.07
C ARG A 293 -12.79 -5.52 -17.48
N ASP A 294 -14.03 -5.95 -17.70
CA ASP A 294 -14.40 -7.31 -18.15
C ASP A 294 -13.72 -7.77 -19.46
N ASP A 295 -13.11 -6.85 -20.22
CA ASP A 295 -12.27 -7.17 -21.38
C ASP A 295 -10.87 -7.71 -21.02
N GLY A 296 -10.48 -7.65 -19.74
CA GLY A 296 -9.20 -8.13 -19.21
C GLY A 296 -7.99 -7.24 -19.55
N CYS A 297 -8.19 -6.09 -20.19
CA CYS A 297 -7.09 -5.31 -20.76
C CYS A 297 -7.26 -3.78 -20.78
N THR A 298 -8.45 -3.25 -20.47
CA THR A 298 -8.69 -1.83 -20.21
C THR A 298 -8.56 -1.57 -18.72
N PHE A 299 -7.55 -0.81 -18.31
CA PHE A 299 -7.30 -0.48 -16.90
C PHE A 299 -7.64 0.97 -16.59
N ILE A 300 -7.75 1.31 -15.31
CA ILE A 300 -8.19 2.64 -14.85
C ILE A 300 -7.36 3.78 -15.42
N GLY A 301 -6.04 3.64 -15.48
CA GLY A 301 -5.14 4.66 -16.01
C GLY A 301 -5.22 4.86 -17.53
N ASP A 302 -5.82 3.91 -18.26
CA ASP A 302 -6.15 4.09 -19.69
C ASP A 302 -7.38 5.00 -19.89
N VAL A 303 -8.21 5.14 -18.86
CA VAL A 303 -9.48 5.87 -18.89
C VAL A 303 -9.35 7.26 -18.29
N VAL A 304 -8.68 7.39 -17.14
CA VAL A 304 -8.60 8.66 -16.38
C VAL A 304 -7.21 9.31 -16.35
N GLY A 305 -6.20 8.63 -16.90
CA GLY A 305 -4.79 8.95 -16.70
C GLY A 305 -4.26 8.48 -15.34
N PHE A 306 -3.05 8.91 -14.99
CA PHE A 306 -2.47 8.69 -13.67
C PHE A 306 -1.47 9.80 -13.33
N ALA A 307 -1.30 10.09 -12.04
CA ALA A 307 -0.44 11.18 -11.60
C ALA A 307 1.06 10.85 -11.73
N GLY A 308 1.88 11.90 -11.84
CA GLY A 308 3.31 11.79 -11.63
C GLY A 308 3.63 11.55 -10.14
N LEU A 309 4.70 10.81 -9.85
CA LEU A 309 5.27 10.72 -8.50
C LEU A 309 6.54 11.58 -8.44
N ARG A 310 6.77 12.27 -7.33
CA ARG A 310 7.95 13.13 -7.12
C ARG A 310 8.37 13.06 -5.66
N LYS A 311 9.67 13.12 -5.41
CA LYS A 311 10.17 13.26 -4.04
C LYS A 311 10.12 14.72 -3.59
N THR A 312 9.86 14.95 -2.31
CA THR A 312 9.93 16.27 -1.66
C THR A 312 10.50 16.14 -0.25
N LYS A 313 11.07 17.21 0.29
CA LYS A 313 11.38 17.33 1.73
C LYS A 313 10.54 18.40 2.39
N ILE A 314 10.39 18.27 3.71
CA ILE A 314 9.75 19.30 4.55
C ILE A 314 10.53 20.62 4.41
N GLY A 315 9.81 21.73 4.23
CA GLY A 315 10.39 23.05 3.96
C GLY A 315 10.77 23.32 2.49
N GLU A 316 10.56 22.38 1.57
CA GLU A 316 10.67 22.65 0.13
C GLU A 316 9.39 23.32 -0.41
N LYS A 317 9.55 24.24 -1.37
CA LYS A 317 8.45 25.05 -1.95
C LYS A 317 7.31 24.21 -2.51
N SER A 318 7.61 23.00 -3.00
CA SER A 318 6.64 21.99 -3.47
C SER A 318 5.53 21.69 -2.47
N LEU A 319 5.81 21.73 -1.15
CA LEU A 319 4.80 21.56 -0.11
C LEU A 319 4.05 22.85 0.24
N ASN A 320 4.67 24.02 0.07
CA ASN A 320 4.05 25.32 0.40
C ASN A 320 3.00 25.73 -0.63
N ASP A 321 3.19 25.36 -1.91
CA ASP A 321 2.19 25.56 -2.97
C ASP A 321 1.24 24.35 -3.14
N ALA A 322 1.23 23.41 -2.18
CA ALA A 322 0.52 22.15 -2.34
C ALA A 322 -1.00 22.29 -2.27
N THR A 323 -1.70 21.35 -2.92
CA THR A 323 -3.15 21.18 -2.84
C THR A 323 -3.50 19.74 -2.45
N ILE A 324 -4.61 19.55 -1.75
CA ILE A 324 -5.19 18.24 -1.45
C ILE A 324 -6.59 18.22 -2.08
N ASN A 325 -6.88 17.16 -2.83
CA ASN A 325 -8.14 17.00 -3.56
C ASN A 325 -8.75 15.64 -3.23
N GLY A 326 -10.03 15.60 -2.86
CA GLY A 326 -10.70 14.35 -2.47
C GLY A 326 -12.13 14.57 -1.99
N TYR A 327 -12.62 13.67 -1.13
CA TYR A 327 -14.03 13.56 -0.75
C TYR A 327 -14.19 13.70 0.77
N PRO A 328 -14.39 14.92 1.30
CA PRO A 328 -14.61 15.14 2.72
C PRO A 328 -16.01 14.66 3.19
N GLU A 329 -16.07 14.06 4.38
CA GLU A 329 -17.27 13.51 5.03
C GLU A 329 -18.21 14.56 5.64
N ASP A 330 -17.71 15.76 5.93
CA ASP A 330 -18.52 16.88 6.43
C ASP A 330 -19.19 17.68 5.30
N MET A 331 -18.88 17.35 4.05
CA MET A 331 -19.52 17.88 2.84
C MET A 331 -20.51 16.86 2.25
N GLU A 332 -21.21 17.25 1.18
CA GLU A 332 -22.20 16.37 0.55
C GLU A 332 -21.56 15.10 -0.02
N TYR A 333 -22.05 13.92 0.38
CA TYR A 333 -21.54 12.64 -0.10
C TYR A 333 -21.49 12.59 -1.64
N GLY A 334 -20.32 12.21 -2.16
CA GLY A 334 -20.03 12.13 -3.59
C GLY A 334 -19.66 13.46 -4.25
N SER A 335 -19.47 14.54 -3.48
CA SER A 335 -18.85 15.77 -3.99
C SER A 335 -17.33 15.75 -3.76
N MET A 336 -16.55 16.12 -4.78
CA MET A 336 -15.11 16.30 -4.67
C MET A 336 -14.80 17.75 -4.29
N TRP A 337 -13.88 17.94 -3.35
CA TRP A 337 -13.43 19.24 -2.88
C TRP A 337 -11.92 19.38 -2.99
N THR A 338 -11.46 20.61 -3.16
CA THR A 338 -10.06 21.02 -3.03
C THR A 338 -9.87 21.87 -1.80
N THR A 339 -8.71 21.73 -1.16
CA THR A 339 -8.23 22.65 -0.12
C THR A 339 -7.78 24.01 -0.67
N GLY A 340 -7.68 24.14 -2.00
CA GLY A 340 -6.87 25.20 -2.60
C GLY A 340 -5.39 25.05 -2.19
N VAL A 341 -4.61 26.12 -2.39
CA VAL A 341 -3.24 26.20 -1.87
C VAL A 341 -3.30 26.37 -0.35
N CYS A 342 -2.64 25.47 0.36
CA CYS A 342 -2.65 25.45 1.82
C CYS A 342 -2.07 26.74 2.42
N HIS A 343 -2.54 27.12 3.61
CA HIS A 343 -2.06 28.31 4.27
C HIS A 343 -0.67 28.09 4.90
N GLY A 344 0.21 29.09 4.80
CA GLY A 344 1.54 29.06 5.42
C GLY A 344 2.53 28.08 4.77
N GLU A 345 3.65 27.83 5.46
CA GLU A 345 4.66 26.86 5.03
C GLU A 345 4.43 25.51 5.73
N ALA A 346 4.71 24.41 5.04
CA ALA A 346 4.68 23.08 5.62
C ALA A 346 5.90 22.85 6.53
N PHE A 347 5.70 22.20 7.67
CA PHE A 347 6.70 22.10 8.75
C PHE A 347 6.71 20.72 9.40
N ASP A 348 7.80 20.43 10.11
CA ASP A 348 7.94 19.22 10.91
C ASP A 348 7.32 19.47 12.30
N CYS A 349 6.25 18.75 12.58
CA CYS A 349 5.46 18.81 13.80
C CYS A 349 5.77 17.68 14.80
N LEU A 350 6.46 16.62 14.36
CA LEU A 350 6.62 15.37 15.11
C LEU A 350 8.09 14.95 15.29
N SER A 351 9.03 15.74 14.79
CA SER A 351 10.45 15.37 14.62
C SER A 351 10.57 14.13 13.72
N LEU A 352 10.00 14.22 12.52
CA LEU A 352 9.86 13.15 11.54
C LEU A 352 10.27 13.62 10.14
N ASP A 353 11.34 13.03 9.58
CA ASP A 353 11.87 13.38 8.26
C ASP A 353 10.84 13.24 7.13
N ASN A 354 9.89 12.30 7.29
CA ASN A 354 8.93 11.90 6.26
C ASN A 354 7.46 12.18 6.60
N TYR A 355 7.18 13.05 7.58
CA TYR A 355 5.82 13.47 7.92
C TYR A 355 5.69 15.01 7.98
N ALA A 356 4.95 15.59 7.04
CA ALA A 356 4.71 17.03 7.00
C ALA A 356 3.42 17.39 7.71
N CYS A 357 3.44 18.47 8.49
CA CYS A 357 2.24 19.18 8.90
C CYS A 357 2.06 20.49 8.11
N TYR A 358 0.80 20.89 7.94
CA TYR A 358 0.38 21.99 7.08
C TYR A 358 -0.99 22.53 7.50
N TYR A 359 -1.31 23.76 7.07
CA TYR A 359 -2.59 24.40 7.32
C TYR A 359 -3.50 24.35 6.08
N CYS A 360 -3.62 23.16 5.48
CA CYS A 360 -4.69 22.84 4.54
C CYS A 360 -5.95 22.49 5.35
N ASP A 361 -7.12 23.00 5.02
CA ASP A 361 -8.37 22.57 5.63
C ASP A 361 -8.73 21.15 5.19
N THR A 362 -8.95 20.23 6.12
CA THR A 362 -9.36 18.86 5.79
C THR A 362 -10.49 18.38 6.70
N ALA A 363 -10.91 17.11 6.54
CA ALA A 363 -11.94 16.45 7.33
C ALA A 363 -11.78 14.92 7.18
N GLY A 364 -12.63 14.14 7.85
CA GLY A 364 -12.80 12.71 7.54
C GLY A 364 -13.10 12.49 6.05
N GLY A 365 -12.80 11.31 5.51
CA GLY A 365 -12.93 11.01 4.07
C GLY A 365 -11.84 11.60 3.17
N LEU A 366 -11.18 12.71 3.53
CA LEU A 366 -10.01 13.20 2.80
C LEU A 366 -8.74 12.36 3.06
N SER A 367 -8.74 11.49 4.08
CA SER A 367 -7.71 10.47 4.28
C SER A 367 -7.39 9.72 2.98
N GLY A 368 -6.12 9.63 2.64
CA GLY A 368 -5.65 8.98 1.42
C GLY A 368 -5.63 9.87 0.16
N ALA A 369 -6.15 11.09 0.22
CA ALA A 369 -5.98 12.06 -0.86
C ALA A 369 -4.49 12.39 -1.06
N ALA A 370 -4.04 12.48 -2.31
CA ALA A 370 -2.67 12.89 -2.59
C ALA A 370 -2.43 14.36 -2.21
N ILE A 371 -1.26 14.61 -1.63
CA ILE A 371 -0.66 15.95 -1.56
C ILE A 371 -0.01 16.18 -2.92
N LEU A 372 -0.54 17.14 -3.68
CA LEU A 372 -0.10 17.47 -5.03
C LEU A 372 0.68 18.78 -5.01
N ASP A 373 1.86 18.80 -5.63
CA ASP A 373 2.59 20.05 -5.87
C ASP A 373 1.93 20.91 -6.97
N SER A 374 2.46 22.10 -7.21
CA SER A 374 1.94 23.04 -8.21
C SER A 374 2.06 22.58 -9.67
N GLU A 375 2.74 21.46 -9.94
CA GLU A 375 2.79 20.78 -11.24
C GLU A 375 1.88 19.53 -11.28
N ASN A 376 1.15 19.24 -10.20
CA ASN A 376 0.30 18.08 -9.99
C ASN A 376 1.06 16.75 -9.92
N TYR A 377 2.29 16.76 -9.41
CA TYR A 377 2.97 15.54 -8.97
C TYR A 377 2.56 15.21 -7.53
N VAL A 378 2.30 13.93 -7.28
CA VAL A 378 2.10 13.39 -5.94
C VAL A 378 3.44 13.41 -5.20
N ILE A 379 3.48 14.20 -4.13
CA ILE A 379 4.64 14.35 -3.24
C ILE A 379 4.38 13.76 -1.84
N GLY A 380 3.15 13.35 -1.55
CA GLY A 380 2.74 12.73 -0.30
C GLY A 380 1.27 12.37 -0.27
N ILE A 381 0.76 11.97 0.90
CA ILE A 381 -0.62 11.57 1.13
C ILE A 381 -1.12 12.29 2.39
N HIS A 382 -2.34 12.82 2.36
CA HIS A 382 -3.01 13.30 3.57
C HIS A 382 -3.50 12.13 4.42
N THR A 383 -3.14 12.10 5.69
CA THR A 383 -3.38 10.95 6.56
C THR A 383 -4.07 11.32 7.86
N ASN A 384 -3.67 12.41 8.50
CA ASN A 384 -4.14 12.71 9.86
C ASN A 384 -4.34 14.21 10.08
N TRP A 385 -4.95 14.50 11.20
CA TRP A 385 -5.31 15.82 11.68
C TRP A 385 -4.91 15.93 13.16
N PHE A 386 -4.68 17.15 13.63
CA PHE A 386 -4.27 17.39 15.02
C PHE A 386 -5.13 18.51 15.61
N GLU A 387 -5.98 18.18 16.60
CA GLU A 387 -6.56 19.20 17.49
C GLU A 387 -5.60 19.50 18.63
N ARG A 388 -5.59 20.75 19.08
CA ARG A 388 -5.25 21.06 20.46
C ARG A 388 -6.51 21.51 21.13
N TYR A 389 -6.89 20.80 22.19
CA TYR A 389 -7.99 21.18 23.06
C TYR A 389 -9.39 21.21 22.40
N GLY A 390 -9.59 20.50 21.29
CA GLY A 390 -10.83 20.52 20.51
C GLY A 390 -10.90 21.64 19.46
N GLU A 391 -9.84 22.42 19.30
CA GLU A 391 -9.64 23.33 18.17
C GLU A 391 -8.62 22.71 17.20
N PRO A 392 -8.87 22.67 15.87
CA PRO A 392 -7.89 22.22 14.89
C PRO A 392 -6.64 23.10 14.92
N LEU A 393 -5.47 22.46 14.98
CA LEU A 393 -4.18 23.13 15.07
C LEU A 393 -3.43 23.10 13.74
N TYR A 394 -3.36 21.91 13.13
CA TYR A 394 -2.81 21.66 11.80
C TYR A 394 -3.25 20.28 11.31
N ASN A 395 -3.13 20.06 10.00
CA ASN A 395 -3.31 18.75 9.38
C ASN A 395 -1.95 18.19 8.95
N GLY A 396 -1.87 16.91 8.60
CA GLY A 396 -0.60 16.29 8.24
C GLY A 396 -0.70 15.05 7.36
N GLY A 397 0.46 14.64 6.87
CA GLY A 397 0.58 13.59 5.87
C GLY A 397 1.98 13.03 5.68
N THR A 398 2.04 11.74 5.35
CA THR A 398 3.27 11.04 4.95
C THR A 398 3.75 11.58 3.60
N ILE A 399 4.99 12.10 3.52
CA ILE A 399 5.60 12.52 2.24
C ILE A 399 6.52 11.45 1.63
N ILE A 400 6.74 11.57 0.33
CA ILE A 400 7.70 10.79 -0.44
C ILE A 400 9.05 11.52 -0.36
N ASP A 401 9.84 11.28 0.67
CA ASP A 401 11.12 11.95 0.93
C ASP A 401 12.35 11.19 0.39
N THR A 402 12.29 9.85 0.41
CA THR A 402 13.41 8.97 0.05
C THR A 402 13.26 8.31 -1.32
N ASP A 403 14.39 7.92 -1.92
CA ASP A 403 14.39 7.09 -3.14
C ASP A 403 13.76 5.72 -2.89
N TRP A 404 13.99 5.12 -1.71
CA TRP A 404 13.41 3.82 -1.38
C TRP A 404 11.88 3.88 -1.27
N ARG A 405 11.31 4.96 -0.71
CA ARG A 405 9.86 5.13 -0.60
C ARG A 405 9.25 5.38 -1.98
N LEU A 406 9.88 6.21 -2.82
CA LEU A 406 9.46 6.39 -4.21
C LEU A 406 9.53 5.08 -5.01
N GLN A 407 10.62 4.31 -4.86
CA GLN A 407 10.81 3.05 -5.57
C GLN A 407 9.77 2.00 -5.14
N ASN A 408 9.55 1.83 -3.83
CA ASN A 408 8.48 0.97 -3.32
C ASN A 408 7.10 1.36 -3.88
N THR A 409 6.80 2.66 -3.99
CA THR A 409 5.55 3.12 -4.62
C THR A 409 5.47 2.74 -6.10
N ILE A 410 6.58 2.84 -6.84
CA ILE A 410 6.67 2.42 -8.24
C ILE A 410 6.46 0.90 -8.37
N ASP A 411 7.14 0.12 -7.54
CA ASP A 411 7.11 -1.34 -7.55
C ASP A 411 5.71 -1.86 -7.17
N TRP A 412 5.16 -1.42 -6.03
CA TRP A 412 3.84 -1.85 -5.56
C TRP A 412 2.70 -1.39 -6.47
N SER A 413 2.90 -0.32 -7.26
CA SER A 413 1.93 0.14 -8.26
C SER A 413 2.12 -0.50 -9.63
N GLN A 414 3.04 -1.48 -9.75
CA GLN A 414 3.39 -2.17 -10.99
C GLN A 414 3.74 -1.19 -12.13
N ARG A 415 4.28 -0.01 -11.79
CA ARG A 415 4.50 1.09 -12.73
C ARG A 415 5.74 0.81 -13.58
N GLY A 416 5.49 0.40 -14.82
CA GLY A 416 6.52 -0.05 -15.77
C GLY A 416 6.42 -1.54 -16.09
N VAL A 417 5.59 -2.30 -15.36
CA VAL A 417 5.26 -3.69 -15.69
C VAL A 417 4.37 -3.73 -16.95
N GLN A 418 4.63 -4.68 -17.83
CA GLN A 418 3.85 -4.85 -19.06
C GLN A 418 2.50 -5.52 -18.79
N LEU A 419 1.49 -4.72 -18.49
CA LEU A 419 0.11 -5.18 -18.35
C LEU A 419 -0.56 -5.44 -19.74
N PRO A 420 -1.54 -6.36 -19.84
CA PRO A 420 -2.27 -6.64 -21.08
C PRO A 420 -2.83 -5.40 -21.77
N VAL A 421 -2.78 -5.34 -23.10
CA VAL A 421 -3.30 -4.21 -23.89
C VAL A 421 -4.34 -4.72 -24.87
N CYS A 422 -5.52 -4.08 -24.89
CA CYS A 422 -6.57 -4.48 -25.82
C CYS A 422 -6.20 -4.17 -27.26
N ASP A 423 -6.22 -5.19 -28.11
CA ASP A 423 -5.89 -5.06 -29.52
C ASP A 423 -7.05 -4.38 -30.28
N LYS A 424 -6.99 -3.05 -30.40
CA LYS A 424 -8.08 -2.22 -30.98
C LYS A 424 -8.36 -2.49 -32.48
N GLN A 425 -7.61 -3.38 -33.13
CA GLN A 425 -7.72 -3.67 -34.57
C GLN A 425 -8.60 -4.87 -34.96
N SER A 426 -9.05 -5.72 -34.03
CA SER A 426 -9.75 -6.97 -34.37
C SER A 426 -11.29 -6.91 -34.37
N LYS A 427 -11.91 -5.75 -34.06
CA LYS A 427 -13.36 -5.54 -34.28
C LYS A 427 -13.69 -5.23 -35.74
N ALA A 428 -13.46 -6.23 -36.60
CA ALA A 428 -14.11 -6.28 -37.90
C ALA A 428 -15.62 -6.31 -37.68
N LEU A 429 -16.33 -5.29 -38.17
CA LEU A 429 -17.79 -5.27 -38.26
C LEU A 429 -18.25 -6.57 -38.96
N PRO A 430 -19.20 -7.34 -38.39
CA PRO A 430 -19.71 -8.51 -39.07
C PRO A 430 -20.41 -8.07 -40.36
N THR A 431 -19.73 -8.30 -41.49
CA THR A 431 -20.29 -8.12 -42.82
C THR A 431 -21.51 -9.04 -42.95
N LYS A 432 -22.66 -8.46 -43.28
CA LYS A 432 -23.91 -9.21 -43.49
C LYS A 432 -23.70 -10.26 -44.59
N ALA A 433 -23.48 -11.52 -44.19
CA ALA A 433 -23.58 -12.65 -45.10
C ALA A 433 -25.02 -12.72 -45.63
N GLY A 434 -25.16 -12.71 -46.96
CA GLY A 434 -26.45 -12.57 -47.61
C GLY A 434 -27.34 -13.80 -47.43
N PHE A 435 -28.63 -13.58 -47.14
CA PHE A 435 -29.65 -14.61 -47.29
C PHE A 435 -29.86 -14.93 -48.77
N LEU A 436 -29.33 -16.08 -49.21
CA LEU A 436 -29.78 -16.72 -50.44
C LEU A 436 -31.21 -17.24 -50.23
N LYS A 437 -32.20 -16.54 -50.81
CA LYS A 437 -33.56 -17.07 -50.94
C LYS A 437 -33.58 -18.13 -52.04
N GLY A 438 -33.56 -19.40 -51.64
CA GLY A 438 -34.02 -20.49 -52.49
C GLY A 438 -35.54 -20.65 -52.37
N ALA A 439 -36.26 -20.42 -53.46
CA ALA A 439 -37.63 -20.88 -53.64
C ALA A 439 -37.88 -21.15 -55.12
N ALA A 440 -38.35 -22.36 -55.42
CA ALA A 440 -38.82 -22.84 -56.71
C ALA A 440 -39.94 -23.86 -56.42
N PRO A 441 -40.84 -24.17 -57.37
CA PRO A 441 -40.97 -23.61 -58.72
C PRO A 441 -41.92 -22.41 -58.81
#